data_AF-A0A150JH11-F1
#
_entry.id   AF-A0A150JH11-F1
#
_cell.length_a   1.000
_cell.length_b   1.000
_cell.length_c   1.000
_cell.angle_alpha   90.00
_cell.angle_beta   90.00
_cell.angle_gamma   90.00
#
_symmetry.space_group_name_H-M   'P 1'
#
loop_
_entity.id
_entity.type
_entity.pdbx_description
1 polymer ?
#
loop_
_entity_poly.entity_id
_entity_poly.type
_entity_poly.pdbx_seq_one_letter_code
_entity_poly.pdbx_strand_id
1 'polypeptide(L)'
;MLKKISIILGFLILISFVGTTSAIADDCVSIILEKDTLKVGGNFFVCPAHAKINQNISTGCVELVAINGNYCIYKAKSSGTIVFENCDSKTTVRILPKETPFDALLNMIGRGRN
;
A
#
# COMPACT_ATOMS: atom_id res chain seq x y z
N MET A 1 -38.00 -4.53 -43.18
CA MET A 1 -37.83 -4.81 -41.73
C MET A 1 -36.46 -5.38 -41.38
N LEU A 2 -35.90 -6.33 -42.15
CA LEU A 2 -34.59 -6.95 -41.90
C LEU A 2 -33.41 -5.97 -41.68
N LYS A 3 -33.35 -4.84 -42.42
CA LYS A 3 -32.30 -3.82 -42.26
C LYS A 3 -32.29 -3.13 -40.88
N LYS A 4 -33.45 -3.02 -40.21
CA LYS A 4 -33.55 -2.39 -38.87
C LYS A 4 -33.02 -3.31 -37.77
N ILE A 5 -33.19 -4.63 -37.93
CA ILE A 5 -32.70 -5.64 -36.99
C ILE A 5 -31.17 -5.68 -36.97
N SER A 6 -30.53 -5.55 -38.14
CA SER A 6 -29.06 -5.54 -38.26
C SER A 6 -28.41 -4.37 -37.51
N ILE A 7 -29.00 -3.19 -37.57
CA ILE A 7 -28.50 -1.99 -36.87
C ILE A 7 -28.64 -2.15 -35.35
N ILE A 8 -29.76 -2.69 -34.87
CA ILE A 8 -29.98 -2.94 -33.44
C ILE A 8 -28.99 -3.98 -32.91
N LEU A 9 -28.69 -5.02 -33.69
CA LEU A 9 -27.74 -6.06 -33.30
C LEU A 9 -26.31 -5.51 -33.21
N GLY A 10 -25.89 -4.67 -34.16
CA GLY A 10 -24.58 -4.01 -34.12
C GLY A 10 -24.42 -3.05 -32.93
N PHE A 11 -25.49 -2.33 -32.57
CA PHE A 11 -25.50 -1.45 -31.40
C PHE A 11 -25.43 -2.24 -30.08
N LEU A 12 -26.10 -3.41 -30.02
CA LEU A 12 -26.04 -4.32 -28.87
C LEU A 12 -24.63 -4.88 -28.65
N ILE A 13 -23.93 -5.22 -29.74
CA ILE A 13 -22.54 -5.69 -29.67
C ILE A 13 -21.64 -4.57 -29.14
N LEU A 14 -21.78 -3.33 -29.64
CA LEU A 14 -21.01 -2.18 -29.14
C LEU A 14 -21.22 -1.92 -27.64
N ILE A 15 -22.47 -2.00 -27.15
CA ILE A 15 -22.78 -1.85 -25.72
C ILE A 15 -22.15 -2.99 -24.90
N SER A 16 -22.13 -4.22 -25.43
CA SER A 16 -21.52 -5.36 -24.72
C SER A 16 -20.00 -5.21 -24.53
N PHE A 17 -19.30 -4.55 -25.45
CA PHE A 17 -17.87 -4.24 -25.29
C PHE A 17 -17.61 -3.07 -24.33
N VAL A 18 -18.51 -2.10 -24.23
CA VAL A 18 -18.40 -1.01 -23.23
C VAL A 18 -18.68 -1.53 -21.81
N GLY A 19 -19.55 -2.52 -21.66
CA GLY A 19 -19.82 -3.17 -20.38
C GLY A 19 -18.63 -4.00 -19.86
N THR A 20 -17.89 -4.68 -20.73
CA THR A 20 -16.77 -5.55 -20.33
C THR A 20 -15.49 -4.78 -19.98
N THR A 21 -15.24 -3.62 -20.59
CA THR A 21 -14.08 -2.78 -20.21
C THR A 21 -14.23 -2.14 -18.83
N SER A 22 -15.48 -2.00 -18.34
CA SER A 22 -15.78 -1.51 -17.00
C SER A 22 -15.48 -2.54 -15.90
N ALA A 23 -15.32 -3.82 -16.26
CA ALA A 23 -15.04 -4.92 -15.34
C ALA A 23 -13.54 -5.20 -15.14
N ILE A 24 -12.66 -4.45 -15.81
CA ILE A 24 -11.22 -4.36 -15.47
C ILE A 24 -11.02 -3.25 -14.42
N ALA A 25 -12.02 -3.06 -13.55
CA ALA A 25 -11.84 -2.27 -12.35
C ALA A 25 -10.78 -3.01 -11.53
N ASP A 26 -9.62 -2.37 -11.33
CA ASP A 26 -8.61 -2.79 -10.37
C ASP A 26 -9.31 -3.39 -9.16
N ASP A 27 -9.10 -4.68 -8.88
CA ASP A 27 -9.74 -5.37 -7.76
C ASP A 27 -9.45 -4.55 -6.49
N CYS A 28 -10.45 -3.78 -6.03
CA CYS A 28 -10.34 -2.92 -4.87
C CYS A 28 -10.35 -3.79 -3.61
N VAL A 29 -9.21 -4.45 -3.38
CA VAL A 29 -8.97 -5.29 -2.21
C VAL A 29 -8.49 -4.41 -1.06
N SER A 30 -9.02 -4.68 0.14
CA SER A 30 -8.58 -4.04 1.38
C SER A 30 -7.08 -4.22 1.59
N ILE A 31 -6.42 -3.19 2.11
CA ILE A 31 -5.00 -3.26 2.44
C ILE A 31 -4.80 -4.22 3.61
N ILE A 32 -3.91 -5.20 3.45
CA ILE A 32 -3.48 -6.13 4.50
C ILE A 32 -2.04 -5.81 4.85
N LEU A 33 -1.79 -5.61 6.14
CA LEU A 33 -0.47 -5.41 6.72
C LEU A 33 -0.09 -6.62 7.57
N GLU A 34 1.18 -7.00 7.56
CA GLU A 34 1.71 -7.97 8.53
C GLU A 34 1.61 -7.44 9.97
N LYS A 35 1.97 -6.17 10.13
CA LYS A 35 2.12 -5.48 11.41
C LYS A 35 1.74 -4.02 11.23
N ASP A 36 1.03 -3.48 12.20
CA ASP A 36 0.65 -2.07 12.31
C ASP A 36 1.75 -1.21 12.97
N THR A 37 2.66 -1.85 13.71
CA THR A 37 3.78 -1.19 14.41
C THR A 37 5.10 -1.94 14.20
N LEU A 38 6.17 -1.21 13.89
CA LEU A 38 7.54 -1.76 13.80
C LEU A 38 8.59 -0.73 14.23
N LYS A 39 9.84 -1.16 14.44
CA LYS A 39 10.98 -0.26 14.68
C LYS A 39 11.74 0.04 13.39
N VAL A 40 12.45 1.17 13.36
CA VAL A 40 13.40 1.50 12.28
C VAL A 40 14.37 0.34 12.03
N GLY A 41 14.56 -0.01 10.75
CA GLY A 41 15.36 -1.16 10.31
C GLY A 41 14.58 -2.46 10.14
N GLY A 42 13.35 -2.54 10.66
CA GLY A 42 12.46 -3.67 10.45
C GLY A 42 11.88 -3.72 9.04
N ASN A 43 11.60 -4.94 8.57
CA ASN A 43 10.90 -5.19 7.32
C ASN A 43 9.43 -5.56 7.62
N PHE A 44 8.54 -5.26 6.68
CA PHE A 44 7.13 -5.64 6.72
C PHE A 44 6.59 -5.76 5.29
N PHE A 45 5.54 -6.56 5.11
CA PHE A 45 4.85 -6.64 3.82
C PHE A 45 3.51 -5.90 3.83
N VAL A 46 3.14 -5.43 2.63
CA VAL A 46 1.88 -4.75 2.34
C VAL A 46 1.24 -5.39 1.12
N CYS A 47 -0.02 -5.76 1.25
CA CYS A 47 -0.86 -6.26 0.17
C CYS A 47 -2.06 -5.31 0.03
N PRO A 48 -2.54 -5.00 -1.18
CA PRO A 48 -2.00 -5.45 -2.47
C PRO A 48 -0.78 -4.64 -2.94
N ALA A 49 -0.03 -5.17 -3.91
CA ALA A 49 1.20 -4.55 -4.42
C ALA A 49 0.99 -3.16 -5.04
N HIS A 50 -0.23 -2.86 -5.47
CA HIS A 50 -0.62 -1.58 -6.04
C HIS A 50 -1.04 -0.54 -4.99
N ALA A 51 -1.03 -0.88 -3.70
CA ALA A 51 -1.25 0.09 -2.62
C ALA A 51 -0.17 1.19 -2.67
N LYS A 52 -0.60 2.45 -2.66
CA LYS A 52 0.29 3.62 -2.80
C LYS A 52 0.55 4.24 -1.45
N ILE A 53 1.75 4.78 -1.24
CA ILE A 53 2.05 5.56 -0.05
C ILE A 53 1.57 7.00 -0.29
N ASN A 54 0.73 7.50 0.61
CA ASN A 54 0.35 8.92 0.61
C ASN A 54 1.44 9.74 1.30
N GLN A 55 2.29 10.36 0.48
CA GLN A 55 3.42 11.16 0.94
C GLN A 55 3.01 12.47 1.63
N ASN A 56 1.80 12.97 1.42
CA ASN A 56 1.34 14.23 2.01
C ASN A 56 1.01 14.08 3.50
N ILE A 57 0.65 12.87 3.94
CA ILE A 57 0.24 12.58 5.32
C ILE A 57 1.31 11.72 6.03
N SER A 58 2.12 10.98 5.27
CA SER A 58 3.19 10.17 5.82
C SER A 58 4.32 11.04 6.38
N THR A 59 4.74 10.73 7.61
CA THR A 59 5.85 11.41 8.30
C THR A 59 7.10 10.55 8.39
N GLY A 60 6.99 9.24 8.16
CA GLY A 60 8.14 8.32 8.10
C GLY A 60 8.65 8.10 6.67
N CYS A 61 9.76 7.36 6.56
CA CYS A 61 10.30 6.91 5.28
C CYS A 61 10.50 5.39 5.26
N VAL A 62 10.14 4.78 4.14
CA VAL A 62 10.33 3.36 3.86
C VAL A 62 11.00 3.16 2.50
N GLU A 63 11.73 2.07 2.36
CA GLU A 63 12.37 1.64 1.12
C GLU A 63 11.70 0.37 0.63
N LEU A 64 11.33 0.32 -0.66
CA LEU A 64 10.84 -0.90 -1.28
C LEU A 64 12.00 -1.87 -1.48
N VAL A 65 11.93 -3.04 -0.86
CA VAL A 65 12.97 -4.08 -0.91
C VAL A 65 12.68 -5.10 -2.01
N ALA A 66 11.41 -5.49 -2.16
CA ALA A 66 10.99 -6.49 -3.14
C ALA A 66 9.50 -6.35 -3.47
N ILE A 67 9.13 -6.82 -4.66
CA ILE A 67 7.74 -7.02 -5.09
C ILE A 67 7.58 -8.51 -5.37
N ASN A 68 6.62 -9.17 -4.74
CA ASN A 68 6.40 -10.60 -4.92
C ASN A 68 4.93 -10.88 -5.25
N GLY A 69 4.61 -10.87 -6.54
CA GLY A 69 3.26 -11.03 -7.05
C GLY A 69 2.35 -9.92 -6.50
N ASN A 70 1.47 -10.26 -5.57
CA ASN A 70 0.45 -9.35 -5.05
C ASN A 70 0.84 -8.62 -3.75
N TYR A 71 2.08 -8.72 -3.27
CA TYR A 71 2.52 -7.93 -2.11
C TYR A 71 3.90 -7.29 -2.32
N CYS A 72 4.10 -6.16 -1.64
CA CYS A 72 5.34 -5.41 -1.61
C CYS A 72 6.00 -5.54 -0.24
N ILE A 73 7.32 -5.71 -0.20
CA ILE A 73 8.10 -5.76 1.04
C ILE A 73 8.81 -4.42 1.20
N TYR A 74 8.58 -3.77 2.34
CA TYR A 74 9.19 -2.49 2.68
C TYR A 74 10.11 -2.62 3.89
N LYS A 75 11.15 -1.78 3.92
CA LYS A 75 12.06 -1.61 5.04
C LYS A 75 11.93 -0.21 5.62
N ALA A 76 11.73 -0.13 6.93
CA ALA A 76 11.66 1.15 7.65
C ALA A 76 13.03 1.85 7.70
N LYS A 77 13.11 3.08 7.17
CA LYS A 77 14.34 3.90 7.17
C LYS A 77 14.33 4.98 8.26
N SER A 78 13.17 5.59 8.53
CA SER A 78 13.02 6.59 9.58
C SER A 78 11.74 6.37 10.39
N SER A 79 11.74 6.82 11.63
CA SER A 79 10.56 6.79 12.50
C SER A 79 9.49 7.76 12.02
N GLY A 80 8.23 7.42 12.22
CA GLY A 80 7.10 8.22 11.79
C GLY A 80 5.89 7.34 11.52
N THR A 81 4.92 7.87 10.78
CA THR A 81 3.77 7.11 10.31
C THR A 81 3.80 7.03 8.80
N ILE A 82 3.55 5.86 8.24
CA ILE A 82 3.36 5.65 6.80
C ILE A 82 1.89 5.37 6.57
N VAL A 83 1.28 6.09 5.62
CA VAL A 83 -0.11 5.90 5.23
C VAL A 83 -0.15 5.25 3.86
N PHE A 84 -0.71 4.05 3.79
CA PHE A 84 -1.00 3.35 2.55
C PHE A 84 -2.45 3.60 2.15
N GLU A 85 -2.66 3.84 0.86
CA GLU A 85 -3.97 4.08 0.26
C GLU A 85 -4.18 3.13 -0.92
N ASN A 86 -5.36 2.52 -0.96
CA ASN A 86 -5.82 1.70 -2.07
C ASN A 86 -7.32 1.83 -2.21
N CYS A 87 -7.79 2.34 -3.35
CA CYS A 87 -9.20 2.73 -3.55
C CYS A 87 -9.69 3.60 -2.38
N ASP A 88 -10.71 3.15 -1.64
CA ASP A 88 -11.28 3.84 -0.49
C ASP A 88 -10.67 3.40 0.85
N SER A 89 -9.73 2.46 0.84
CA SER A 89 -9.06 1.95 2.04
C SER A 89 -7.80 2.75 2.35
N LYS A 90 -7.66 3.15 3.62
CA LYS A 90 -6.43 3.75 4.16
C LYS A 90 -5.97 2.95 5.36
N THR A 91 -4.70 2.58 5.39
CA THR A 91 -4.13 1.87 6.53
C THR A 91 -2.79 2.48 6.90
N THR A 92 -2.53 2.57 8.20
CA THR A 92 -1.33 3.21 8.73
C THR A 92 -0.37 2.20 9.33
N VAL A 93 0.92 2.40 9.08
CA VAL A 93 2.02 1.69 9.74
C VAL A 93 2.78 2.68 10.59
N ARG A 94 2.92 2.41 11.88
CA ARG A 94 3.67 3.23 12.83
C ARG A 94 5.09 2.70 12.97
N ILE A 95 6.08 3.53 12.61
CA ILE A 95 7.50 3.23 12.74
C ILE A 95 8.05 3.92 13.98
N LEU A 96 8.38 3.13 14.99
CA LEU A 96 9.02 3.56 16.22
C LEU A 96 10.54 3.74 16.01
N PRO A 97 11.19 4.65 16.75
CA PRO A 97 12.63 4.77 16.72
C PRO A 97 13.31 3.47 17.15
N LYS A 98 14.54 3.25 16.68
CA LYS A 98 15.34 2.06 16.99
C LYS A 98 15.57 1.95 18.51
N GLU A 99 15.87 3.08 19.13
CA GLU A 99 16.14 3.25 20.56
C GLU A 99 15.12 4.21 21.16
N THR A 100 14.74 3.99 22.42
CA THR A 100 13.91 4.98 23.12
C THR A 100 14.75 6.19 23.51
N PRO A 101 14.13 7.35 23.81
CA PRO A 101 14.87 8.51 24.30
C PRO A 101 15.69 8.21 25.56
N PHE A 102 15.19 7.33 26.43
CA PHE A 102 15.90 6.88 27.62
C PHE A 102 17.10 6.00 27.28
N ASP A 103 16.94 5.06 26.34
CA ASP A 103 18.06 4.21 25.89
C ASP A 103 19.15 5.06 25.24
N ALA A 104 18.77 6.03 24.40
CA ALA A 104 19.70 6.97 23.78
C ALA A 104 20.45 7.81 24.83
N LEU A 105 19.74 8.28 25.87
CA LEU A 105 20.35 9.01 26.99
C LEU A 105 21.33 8.12 27.78
N LEU A 106 20.96 6.88 28.08
CA LEU A 106 21.81 5.92 28.79
C LEU A 106 23.05 5.54 27.95
N ASN A 107 22.88 5.42 26.62
CA ASN A 107 23.97 5.22 25.67
C ASN A 107 24.91 6.43 25.62
N MET A 108 24.39 7.66 25.61
CA MET A 108 25.19 8.89 25.64
C MET A 108 25.99 9.05 26.93
N ILE A 109 25.46 8.60 28.07
CA ILE A 109 26.16 8.62 29.38
C ILE A 109 27.13 7.43 29.52
N GLY A 110 27.28 6.60 28.48
CA GLY A 110 28.23 5.48 28.44
C GLY A 110 27.77 4.25 29.23
N ARG A 111 26.49 4.20 29.64
CA ARG A 111 25.95 3.15 30.53
C ARG A 111 25.21 2.04 29.77
N GLY A 112 24.98 2.19 28.46
CA GLY A 112 24.19 1.24 27.66
C GLY A 112 25.00 0.16 26.92
N ARG A 113 26.28 -0.07 27.25
CA ARG A 113 27.02 -1.26 26.81
C ARG A 113 27.07 -2.29 27.93
N ASN A 114 26.07 -3.19 27.93
CA ASN A 114 26.17 -4.59 28.37
C ASN A 114 25.07 -5.40 27.70
#